data_AF-A0A916YK63-F1
#
_entry.id   AF-A0A916YK63-F1
#
_cell.length_a   1.000
_cell.length_b   1.000
_cell.length_c   1.000
_cell.angle_alpha   90.00
_cell.angle_beta   90.00
_cell.angle_gamma   90.00
#
_symmetry.space_group_name_H-M   'P 1'
#
loop_
_entity.id
_entity.type
_entity.pdbx_description
1 polymer ?
#
loop_
_entity_poly.entity_id
_entity_poly.type
_entity_poly.pdbx_seq_one_letter_code
_entity_poly.pdbx_strand_id
1 'polypeptide(L)'
;MTAPRRLSGIQNIEYKETQDMKATLRIVAAAAAASLTFPTIAMAEKPEVGGKSVNSAQIANGDCTGFVPGPNGEFTTPYLKSASKVQRVHNKNGAFSMCHFDVPDEQTPASMRVKEGFTCTVSGVTTNDSIMQVSPGGRGMLLCRTN
;
A
#
# COMPACT_ATOMS: atom_id res chain seq x y z
N MET A 1 -40.48 37.29 -0.55
CA MET A 1 -41.35 36.16 -0.14
C MET A 1 -41.12 35.06 -1.16
N THR A 2 -40.58 33.91 -0.75
CA THR A 2 -40.10 32.89 -1.71
C THR A 2 -40.34 31.48 -1.15
N ALA A 3 -41.19 30.72 -1.82
CA ALA A 3 -41.39 29.27 -1.69
C ALA A 3 -42.02 28.80 -3.02
N PRO A 4 -41.77 27.56 -3.49
CA PRO A 4 -42.46 26.40 -2.90
C PRO A 4 -41.58 25.16 -2.69
N ARG A 5 -42.09 24.23 -1.87
CA ARG A 5 -41.48 22.93 -1.57
C ARG A 5 -41.83 21.88 -2.63
N ARG A 6 -40.86 21.00 -2.93
CA ARG A 6 -41.04 19.61 -3.41
C ARG A 6 -40.89 18.67 -2.18
N LEU A 7 -41.47 17.48 -2.06
CA LEU A 7 -42.29 16.63 -2.96
C LEU A 7 -43.26 15.78 -2.10
N SER A 8 -44.18 15.03 -2.72
CA SER A 8 -45.25 14.25 -2.08
C SER A 8 -45.20 12.75 -2.46
N GLY A 9 -45.74 11.86 -1.62
CA GLY A 9 -45.90 10.41 -1.86
C GLY A 9 -44.65 9.56 -1.57
N ILE A 10 -44.72 8.26 -1.25
CA ILE A 10 -45.83 7.28 -1.28
C ILE A 10 -45.76 6.34 -0.04
N GLN A 11 -46.87 5.68 0.33
CA GLN A 11 -47.06 4.88 1.54
C GLN A 11 -46.67 3.38 1.41
N ASN A 12 -46.41 2.77 2.57
CA ASN A 12 -46.71 1.39 3.02
C ASN A 12 -46.92 0.24 2.01
N ILE A 13 -46.20 -0.88 2.23
CA ILE A 13 -46.82 -2.23 2.28
C ILE A 13 -46.17 -3.04 3.42
N GLU A 14 -47.01 -3.56 4.33
CA GLU A 14 -46.68 -4.58 5.33
C GLU A 14 -47.27 -5.93 4.84
N TYR A 15 -46.54 -7.04 4.96
CA TYR A 15 -47.14 -8.39 4.92
C TYR A 15 -46.46 -9.35 5.89
N LYS A 16 -47.29 -10.22 6.46
CA LYS A 16 -47.02 -11.13 7.57
C LYS A 16 -47.60 -12.51 7.18
N GLU A 17 -47.15 -13.57 7.87
CA GLU A 17 -47.62 -14.97 7.70
C GLU A 17 -47.20 -15.63 6.35
N THR A 18 -47.10 -16.96 6.20
CA THR A 18 -47.73 -18.07 6.95
C THR A 18 -46.92 -19.40 6.85
N GLN A 19 -47.09 -20.29 7.84
CA GLN A 19 -46.98 -21.79 7.84
C GLN A 19 -45.69 -22.46 7.29
N ASP A 20 -44.97 -23.27 8.08
CA ASP A 20 -45.31 -24.64 8.53
C ASP A 20 -45.53 -25.64 7.38
N MET A 21 -44.50 -26.43 7.09
CA MET A 21 -44.67 -27.70 6.38
C MET A 21 -43.63 -28.72 6.86
N LYS A 22 -44.02 -29.51 7.88
CA LYS A 22 -43.34 -30.76 8.25
C LYS A 22 -43.22 -31.68 7.02
N ALA A 23 -42.00 -32.12 6.71
CA ALA A 23 -41.75 -33.30 5.90
C ALA A 23 -40.83 -34.27 6.68
N THR A 24 -41.31 -35.50 6.90
CA THR A 24 -40.70 -36.47 7.82
C THR A 24 -39.73 -37.45 7.11
N LEU A 25 -38.69 -37.85 7.85
CA LEU A 25 -37.64 -38.82 7.48
C LEU A 25 -38.11 -40.12 6.79
N ARG A 26 -37.30 -40.58 5.82
CA ARG A 26 -36.92 -41.98 5.52
C ARG A 26 -35.45 -41.93 5.01
N ILE A 27 -34.39 -42.45 5.67
CA ILE A 27 -33.99 -43.87 5.88
C ILE A 27 -33.74 -44.56 4.52
N VAL A 28 -32.57 -45.13 4.15
CA VAL A 28 -31.44 -45.77 4.89
C VAL A 28 -30.05 -45.10 4.56
N ALA A 29 -28.92 -45.69 4.97
CA ALA A 29 -27.52 -45.31 4.71
C ALA A 29 -26.84 -46.04 3.53
N ALA A 30 -25.74 -45.47 3.00
CA ALA A 30 -24.62 -46.20 2.41
C ALA A 30 -23.32 -45.39 2.59
N ALA A 31 -22.26 -45.99 3.11
CA ALA A 31 -20.97 -45.34 3.24
C ALA A 31 -20.18 -45.39 1.92
N ALA A 32 -19.73 -44.24 1.45
CA ALA A 32 -18.68 -44.14 0.43
C ALA A 32 -17.71 -43.04 0.86
N ALA A 33 -16.48 -43.43 1.18
CA ALA A 33 -15.41 -42.49 1.49
C ALA A 33 -15.00 -41.77 0.18
N ALA A 34 -15.53 -40.57 -0.03
CA ALA A 34 -15.04 -39.63 -1.02
C ALA A 34 -14.35 -38.49 -0.28
N SER A 35 -13.05 -38.34 -0.52
CA SER A 35 -12.19 -37.34 0.11
C SER A 35 -12.62 -35.93 -0.27
N LEU A 36 -13.55 -35.33 0.49
CA LEU A 36 -13.90 -33.93 0.37
C LEU A 36 -12.75 -33.09 0.91
N THR A 37 -11.77 -32.86 0.04
CA THR A 37 -10.81 -31.77 0.16
C THR A 37 -11.58 -30.50 0.47
N PHE A 38 -11.32 -29.91 1.64
CA PHE A 38 -11.80 -28.58 1.96
C PHE A 38 -11.44 -27.65 0.78
N PRO A 39 -12.38 -26.87 0.24
CA PRO A 39 -12.00 -25.71 -0.52
C PRO A 39 -11.40 -24.74 0.49
N THR A 40 -10.10 -24.88 0.75
CA THR A 40 -9.31 -23.84 1.38
C THR A 40 -9.63 -22.57 0.61
N ILE A 41 -10.25 -21.61 1.28
CA ILE A 41 -10.41 -20.27 0.71
C ILE A 41 -8.98 -19.81 0.49
N ALA A 42 -8.53 -19.89 -0.77
CA ALA A 42 -7.31 -19.27 -1.21
C ALA A 42 -7.55 -17.77 -1.03
N MET A 43 -7.22 -17.27 0.17
CA MET A 43 -6.91 -15.88 0.36
C MET A 43 -5.81 -15.60 -0.64
N ALA A 44 -6.18 -14.98 -1.75
CA ALA A 44 -5.25 -14.64 -2.80
C ALA A 44 -4.10 -13.90 -2.11
N GLU A 45 -2.91 -14.50 -2.17
CA GLU A 45 -1.72 -13.95 -1.56
C GLU A 45 -1.47 -12.61 -2.23
N LYS A 46 -1.96 -11.55 -1.59
CA LYS A 46 -1.66 -10.17 -1.96
C LYS A 46 -0.14 -10.12 -1.97
N PRO A 47 0.50 -9.95 -3.15
CA PRO A 47 1.90 -10.29 -3.28
C PRO A 47 2.69 -9.49 -2.27
N GLU A 48 3.26 -10.18 -1.28
CA GLU A 48 4.22 -9.57 -0.37
C GLU A 48 5.42 -9.18 -1.23
N VAL A 49 5.45 -7.90 -1.60
CA VAL A 49 6.69 -7.20 -1.98
C VAL A 49 7.49 -6.96 -0.69
N GLY A 50 7.70 -8.05 0.05
CA GLY A 50 8.43 -8.19 1.30
C GLY A 50 9.79 -8.85 1.06
N GLY A 51 10.46 -8.46 -0.02
CA GLY A 51 11.87 -8.77 -0.20
C GLY A 51 12.64 -8.26 1.01
N LYS A 52 13.46 -9.13 1.63
CA LYS A 52 14.14 -8.89 2.91
C LYS A 52 14.70 -7.47 2.98
N SER A 53 14.08 -6.62 3.81
CA SER A 53 14.55 -5.24 4.00
C SER A 53 15.83 -5.23 4.81
N VAL A 54 16.95 -5.13 4.11
CA VAL A 54 18.29 -4.88 4.68
C VAL A 54 18.74 -3.47 4.32
N ASN A 55 17.85 -2.49 4.56
CA ASN A 55 18.01 -1.07 4.29
C ASN A 55 18.13 -0.76 2.77
N SER A 56 17.51 0.27 2.19
CA SER A 56 16.54 1.24 2.70
C SER A 56 16.01 2.15 1.58
N ALA A 57 16.59 2.15 0.37
CA ALA A 57 15.92 2.64 -0.83
C ALA A 57 16.42 1.92 -2.09
N GLN A 58 15.61 1.92 -3.16
CA GLN A 58 15.99 1.29 -4.44
C GLN A 58 15.61 2.16 -5.63
N ILE A 59 16.53 2.32 -6.57
CA ILE A 59 16.36 3.07 -7.82
C ILE A 59 16.74 2.15 -8.99
N ALA A 60 15.76 1.54 -9.65
CA ALA A 60 15.97 0.53 -10.68
C ALA A 60 15.00 0.72 -11.85
N ASN A 61 15.46 0.51 -13.09
CA ASN A 61 14.63 0.60 -14.32
C ASN A 61 13.86 1.92 -14.53
N GLY A 62 14.25 3.00 -13.83
CA GLY A 62 13.54 4.28 -13.86
C GLY A 62 12.38 4.38 -12.87
N ASP A 63 12.10 3.30 -12.14
CA ASP A 63 11.28 3.28 -10.92
C ASP A 63 12.14 3.61 -9.70
N CYS A 64 11.47 4.04 -8.64
CA CYS A 64 12.10 4.42 -7.38
C CYS A 64 11.22 4.05 -6.18
N THR A 65 11.83 3.43 -5.18
CA THR A 65 11.17 2.95 -3.95
C THR A 65 11.91 3.49 -2.73
N GLY A 66 11.17 4.10 -1.80
CA GLY A 66 11.67 4.72 -0.59
C GLY A 66 10.70 4.57 0.59
N PHE A 67 10.93 5.29 1.68
CA PHE A 67 10.19 5.20 2.95
C PHE A 67 9.89 6.60 3.47
N VAL A 68 8.92 6.74 4.38
CA VAL A 68 8.85 7.97 5.19
C VAL A 68 9.75 7.76 6.41
N PRO A 69 10.67 8.70 6.74
CA PRO A 69 11.37 8.63 8.01
C PRO A 69 10.37 8.67 9.17
N GLY A 70 10.49 7.74 10.12
CA GLY A 70 9.72 7.78 11.36
C GLY A 70 10.18 8.92 12.29
N PRO A 71 9.42 9.22 13.36
CA PRO A 71 9.74 10.30 14.29
C PRO A 71 11.09 10.13 15.01
N ASN A 72 11.61 8.91 15.10
CA ASN A 72 12.90 8.57 15.71
C ASN A 72 13.98 8.21 14.66
N GLY A 73 13.71 8.49 13.37
CA GLY A 73 14.61 8.13 12.26
C GLY A 73 14.60 6.63 11.90
N GLU A 74 13.54 5.91 12.27
CA GLU A 74 13.24 4.55 11.80
C GLU A 74 12.70 4.55 10.35
N PHE A 75 12.67 3.38 9.71
CA PHE A 75 12.10 3.21 8.36
C PHE A 75 10.62 2.82 8.49
N THR A 76 9.69 3.62 7.99
CA THR A 76 8.26 3.24 8.01
C THR A 76 7.93 2.23 6.90
N THR A 77 6.81 1.53 7.08
CA THR A 77 6.13 0.75 6.04
C THR A 77 4.66 1.18 5.97
N PRO A 78 3.97 1.02 4.82
CA PRO A 78 4.48 0.49 3.55
C PRO A 78 5.46 1.43 2.84
N TYR A 79 6.41 0.86 2.10
CA TYR A 79 7.32 1.62 1.25
C TYR A 79 6.56 2.39 0.16
N LEU A 80 7.03 3.61 -0.12
CA LEU A 80 6.50 4.47 -1.17
C LEU A 80 7.12 4.10 -2.51
N LYS A 81 6.30 4.07 -3.57
CA LYS A 81 6.79 4.07 -4.96
C LYS A 81 6.64 5.48 -5.54
N SER A 82 7.71 6.00 -6.13
CA SER A 82 7.68 7.29 -6.82
C SER A 82 6.83 7.22 -8.09
N ALA A 83 5.88 8.13 -8.23
CA ALA A 83 5.22 8.39 -9.51
C ALA A 83 6.08 9.26 -10.46
N SER A 84 7.08 9.95 -9.91
CA SER A 84 7.99 10.80 -10.66
C SER A 84 9.08 9.99 -11.36
N LYS A 85 9.57 10.50 -12.50
CA LYS A 85 10.77 9.95 -13.15
C LYS A 85 12.01 10.22 -12.30
N VAL A 86 12.89 9.23 -12.22
CA VAL A 86 14.22 9.36 -11.61
C VAL A 86 15.03 10.39 -12.38
N GLN A 87 15.45 11.45 -11.69
CA GLN A 87 16.41 12.42 -12.22
C GLN A 87 17.82 11.89 -11.97
N ARG A 88 18.67 11.86 -13.01
CA ARG A 88 20.06 11.41 -12.89
C ARG A 88 21.01 12.53 -13.33
N VAL A 89 22.01 12.79 -12.51
CA VAL A 89 23.09 13.75 -12.80
C VAL A 89 24.41 13.00 -12.69
N HIS A 90 25.20 12.98 -13.76
CA HIS A 90 26.53 12.37 -13.76
C HIS A 90 27.53 13.45 -14.13
N ASN A 91 28.54 13.67 -13.29
CA ASN A 91 29.61 14.63 -13.52
C ASN A 91 30.96 14.09 -13.01
N LYS A 92 32.03 14.84 -13.25
CA LYS A 92 33.40 14.50 -12.82
C LYS A 92 33.62 14.32 -11.30
N ASN A 93 32.64 14.68 -10.48
CA ASN A 93 32.66 14.57 -9.01
C ASN A 93 31.74 13.44 -8.49
N GLY A 94 31.14 12.64 -9.36
CA GLY A 94 30.27 11.50 -9.02
C GLY A 94 28.95 11.46 -9.78
N ALA A 95 28.16 10.42 -9.53
CA ALA A 95 26.81 10.25 -10.06
C ALA A 95 25.75 10.34 -8.95
N PHE A 96 24.67 11.05 -9.23
CA PHE A 96 23.56 11.29 -8.30
C PHE A 96 22.26 10.83 -8.97
N SER A 97 21.43 10.11 -8.22
CA SER A 97 20.06 9.75 -8.60
C SER A 97 19.09 10.33 -7.58
N MET A 98 18.07 11.03 -8.06
CA MET A 98 17.08 11.72 -7.23
C MET A 98 15.66 11.35 -7.65
N CYS A 99 14.78 11.18 -6.66
CA CYS A 99 13.37 10.85 -6.86
C CYS A 99 12.48 11.72 -5.99
N HIS A 100 11.29 12.06 -6.48
CA HIS A 100 10.26 12.74 -5.72
C HIS A 100 9.11 11.78 -5.41
N PHE A 101 8.61 11.82 -4.19
CA PHE A 101 7.52 10.97 -3.72
C PHE A 101 6.33 11.82 -3.32
N ASP A 102 5.14 11.33 -3.65
CA ASP A 102 3.89 11.79 -3.07
C ASP A 102 3.57 10.83 -1.93
N VAL A 103 3.54 11.39 -0.72
CA VAL A 103 3.29 10.67 0.53
C VAL A 103 1.79 10.76 0.81
N PRO A 104 1.10 9.62 1.04
CA PRO A 104 -0.31 9.63 1.37
C PRO A 104 -0.54 10.23 2.76
N ASP A 105 -1.69 10.87 2.97
CA ASP A 105 -1.98 11.69 4.15
C ASP A 105 -1.81 10.92 5.47
N GLU A 106 -2.06 9.60 5.50
CA GLU A 106 -1.89 8.76 6.69
C GLU A 106 -0.42 8.56 7.11
N GLN A 107 0.52 8.81 6.19
CA GLN A 107 1.97 8.76 6.46
C GLN A 107 2.64 10.14 6.47
N THR A 108 1.93 11.20 6.09
CA THR A 108 2.49 12.55 6.03
C THR A 108 2.87 13.03 7.45
N PRO A 109 4.14 13.40 7.69
CA PRO A 109 4.60 13.76 9.03
C PRO A 109 4.18 15.18 9.40
N ALA A 110 3.79 15.42 10.65
CA ALA A 110 3.39 16.75 11.13
C ALA A 110 4.53 17.81 11.08
N SER A 111 5.79 17.36 11.01
CA SER A 111 6.99 18.19 10.87
C SER A 111 7.90 17.60 9.80
N MET A 112 8.85 18.39 9.28
CA MET A 112 9.84 17.88 8.34
C MET A 112 10.67 16.77 9.00
N ARG A 113 10.81 15.63 8.32
CA ARG A 113 11.67 14.53 8.78
C ARG A 113 12.73 14.22 7.74
N VAL A 114 13.94 13.93 8.21
CA VAL A 114 15.10 13.59 7.39
C VAL A 114 15.75 12.34 7.95
N LYS A 115 16.17 11.44 7.07
CA LYS A 115 17.06 10.33 7.37
C LYS A 115 18.23 10.37 6.38
N GLU A 116 19.44 10.15 6.87
CA GLU A 116 20.66 10.13 6.07
C GLU A 116 21.45 8.84 6.33
N GLY A 117 22.47 8.58 5.51
CA GLY A 117 23.49 7.56 5.80
C GLY A 117 23.01 6.11 5.62
N PHE A 118 21.97 5.88 4.83
CA PHE A 118 21.30 4.60 4.70
C PHE A 118 21.61 3.89 3.37
N THR A 119 21.45 2.57 3.30
CA THR A 119 21.77 1.79 2.10
C THR A 119 20.78 2.04 0.96
N CYS A 120 21.22 2.77 -0.07
CA CYS A 120 20.46 2.95 -1.31
C CYS A 120 21.07 2.10 -2.42
N THR A 121 20.23 1.35 -3.14
CA THR A 121 20.65 0.56 -4.30
C THR A 121 20.24 1.24 -5.60
N VAL A 122 21.21 1.79 -6.33
CA VAL A 122 21.00 2.47 -7.62
C VAL A 122 21.44 1.55 -8.74
N SER A 123 20.47 0.95 -9.45
CA SER A 123 20.69 0.12 -10.64
C SER A 123 21.71 -1.02 -10.44
N GLY A 124 21.72 -1.59 -9.23
CA GLY A 124 22.64 -2.66 -8.80
C GLY A 124 23.83 -2.19 -7.96
N VAL A 125 24.14 -0.88 -7.95
CA VAL A 125 25.22 -0.31 -7.14
C VAL A 125 24.69 0.13 -5.78
N THR A 126 25.26 -0.39 -4.69
CA THR A 126 24.92 0.00 -3.31
C THR A 126 25.74 1.20 -2.86
N THR A 127 25.11 2.19 -2.25
CA THR A 127 25.75 3.34 -1.59
C THR A 127 25.13 3.60 -0.22
N ASN A 128 25.88 4.22 0.69
CA ASN A 128 25.34 4.78 1.94
C ASN A 128 25.33 6.33 1.92
N ASP A 129 25.81 6.97 0.86
CA ASP A 129 25.64 8.42 0.64
C ASP A 129 24.24 8.65 0.08
N SER A 130 23.30 8.85 1.01
CA SER A 130 21.87 8.92 0.74
C SER A 130 21.14 9.82 1.74
N ILE A 131 20.04 10.42 1.27
CA ILE A 131 19.17 11.31 2.04
C ILE A 131 17.73 11.04 1.64
N MET A 132 16.84 10.86 2.62
CA MET A 132 15.39 10.79 2.44
C MET A 132 14.76 11.86 3.31
N GLN A 133 14.15 12.85 2.67
CA GLN A 133 13.48 13.98 3.32
C GLN A 133 11.99 13.92 3.00
N VAL A 134 11.14 14.10 4.01
CA VAL A 134 9.68 14.23 3.84
C VAL A 134 9.19 15.48 4.55
N SER A 135 8.41 16.27 3.82
CA SER A 135 7.81 17.52 4.29
C SER A 135 6.37 17.32 4.83
N PRO A 136 5.85 18.25 5.66
CA PRO A 136 4.46 18.20 6.13
C PRO A 136 3.39 18.39 5.06
N GLY A 137 3.77 18.77 3.83
CA GLY A 137 2.86 18.87 2.68
C GLY A 137 2.82 17.60 1.83
N GLY A 138 3.16 16.44 2.40
CA GLY A 138 3.13 15.15 1.70
C GLY A 138 4.16 15.01 0.56
N ARG A 139 5.15 15.90 0.45
CA ARG A 139 6.22 15.79 -0.56
C ARG A 139 7.47 15.18 0.04
N GLY A 140 7.93 14.07 -0.54
CA GLY A 140 9.19 13.42 -0.24
C GLY A 140 10.24 13.58 -1.33
N MET A 141 11.51 13.55 -0.95
CA MET A 141 12.67 13.56 -1.84
C MET A 141 13.68 12.51 -1.36
N LEU A 142 14.06 11.60 -2.26
CA LEU A 142 15.19 10.70 -2.09
C LEU A 142 16.35 11.19 -2.95
N LEU A 143 17.54 11.26 -2.36
CA LEU A 143 18.81 11.42 -3.05
C LEU A 143 19.70 10.22 -2.74
N CYS A 144 20.35 9.67 -3.75
CA CYS A 144 21.40 8.65 -3.61
C CYS A 144 22.59 9.00 -4.49
N ARG A 145 23.79 9.06 -3.92
CA ARG A 145 25.03 9.31 -4.65
C ARG A 145 25.85 8.03 -4.78
N THR A 146 26.18 7.67 -6.01
CA THR A 146 27.16 6.62 -6.34
C THR A 146 28.45 7.29 -6.81
N ASN A 147 29.55 7.02 -6.10
CA ASN A 147 30.91 7.42 -6.49
C ASN A 147 31.60 6.30 -7.26
#